data_AF-A0A1D2N5N9-F1
#
_entry.id   AF-A0A1D2N5N9-F1
#
_cell.length_a   1.000
_cell.length_b   1.000
_cell.length_c   1.000
_cell.angle_alpha   90.00
_cell.angle_beta   90.00
_cell.angle_gamma   90.00
#
_symmetry.space_group_name_H-M   'P 1'
#
loop_
_entity.id
_entity.type
_entity.pdbx_description
1 polymer ?
#
loop_
_entity_poly.entity_id
_entity_poly.type
_entity_poly.pdbx_seq_one_letter_code
_entity_poly.pdbx_strand_id
1 'polypeptide(L)'
;MGFMIGSARKPKDEEYSRPGLTIAGGLTYALYHLQQSKFFGDMSHPVNINFLLSVAETFGDEDTSLWQVAQLWKEQNVSVIIGPQETCLHEARLASSLNIPMISYVSQA
;
A
#
# COMPACT_ATOMS: atom_id res chain seq x y z
N MET A 1 4.26 1.59 -7.13
CA MET A 1 3.96 1.74 -5.70
C MET A 1 3.29 0.45 -5.23
N GLY A 2 3.72 -0.11 -4.11
CA GLY A 2 3.04 -1.23 -3.48
C GLY A 2 1.93 -0.72 -2.56
N PHE A 3 0.77 -1.36 -2.59
CA PHE A 3 -0.34 -1.07 -1.70
C PHE A 3 -0.75 -2.33 -0.97
N MET A 4 -0.40 -2.39 0.31
CA MET A 4 -0.73 -3.50 1.19
C MET A 4 -2.09 -3.25 1.83
N ILE A 5 -2.98 -4.22 1.68
CA ILE A 5 -4.39 -4.07 2.04
C ILE A 5 -4.91 -5.32 2.73
N GLY A 6 -5.81 -5.12 3.68
CA GLY A 6 -6.60 -6.16 4.34
C GLY A 6 -8.07 -6.10 3.91
N SER A 7 -8.38 -6.53 2.68
CA SER A 7 -9.72 -6.36 2.08
C SER A 7 -10.47 -7.65 1.81
N ALA A 8 -9.76 -8.77 1.78
CA ALA A 8 -10.33 -10.09 1.58
C ALA A 8 -10.27 -10.91 2.86
N ARG A 9 -11.09 -11.96 2.92
CA ARG A 9 -11.06 -12.94 4.01
C ARG A 9 -10.32 -14.19 3.56
N LYS A 10 -9.64 -14.86 4.50
CA LYS A 10 -9.14 -16.21 4.26
C LYS A 10 -10.33 -17.17 4.10
N PRO A 11 -10.17 -18.33 3.42
CA PRO A 11 -11.21 -19.34 3.37
C PRO A 11 -11.68 -19.72 4.79
N LYS A 12 -13.00 -19.73 5.03
CA LYS A 12 -13.67 -20.01 6.31
C LYS A 12 -13.59 -18.92 7.38
N ASP A 13 -13.00 -17.77 7.08
CA ASP A 13 -13.08 -16.60 7.94
C ASP A 13 -14.34 -15.79 7.59
N GLU A 14 -15.25 -15.67 8.56
CA GLU A 14 -16.50 -14.92 8.43
C GLU A 14 -16.52 -13.63 9.26
N GLU A 15 -15.53 -13.43 10.12
CA GLU A 15 -15.51 -12.40 11.15
C GLU A 15 -14.63 -11.21 10.77
N TYR A 16 -13.64 -11.41 9.90
CA TYR A 16 -12.75 -10.33 9.50
C TYR A 16 -13.51 -9.15 8.90
N SER A 17 -13.29 -7.96 9.47
CA SER A 17 -14.02 -6.74 9.16
C SER A 17 -13.66 -6.13 7.80
N ARG A 18 -12.56 -6.59 7.18
CA ARG A 18 -12.06 -6.13 5.87
C ARG A 18 -11.91 -4.62 5.80
N PRO A 19 -11.19 -4.01 6.75
CA PRO A 19 -11.12 -2.56 6.84
C PRO A 19 -10.37 -1.94 5.64
N GLY A 20 -9.65 -2.77 4.86
CA GLY A 20 -9.07 -2.44 3.57
C GLY A 20 -10.05 -1.90 2.53
N LEU A 21 -11.33 -2.32 2.56
CA LEU A 21 -12.32 -1.93 1.54
C LEU A 21 -12.52 -0.40 1.47
N THR A 22 -12.56 0.27 2.61
CA THR A 22 -12.76 1.72 2.66
C THR A 22 -11.53 2.47 2.15
N ILE A 23 -10.33 2.04 2.58
CA ILE A 23 -9.08 2.71 2.19
C ILE A 23 -8.75 2.48 0.71
N ALA A 24 -9.12 1.35 0.12
CA ALA A 24 -8.96 1.10 -1.32
C ALA A 24 -9.67 2.16 -2.16
N GLY A 25 -10.92 2.48 -1.80
CA GLY A 25 -11.71 3.52 -2.47
C GLY A 25 -11.09 4.90 -2.28
N GLY A 26 -10.70 5.24 -1.04
CA GLY A 26 -10.07 6.52 -0.71
C GLY A 26 -8.75 6.75 -1.45
N LEU A 27 -7.86 5.75 -1.47
CA LEU A 27 -6.57 5.83 -2.17
C LEU A 27 -6.76 5.95 -3.68
N THR A 28 -7.64 5.14 -4.27
CA THR A 28 -7.92 5.19 -5.72
C THR A 28 -8.46 6.57 -6.10
N TYR A 29 -9.38 7.13 -5.31
CA TYR A 29 -9.92 8.47 -5.50
C TYR A 29 -8.83 9.55 -5.39
N ALA A 30 -7.98 9.47 -4.37
CA ALA A 30 -6.87 10.41 -4.18
C ALA A 30 -5.89 10.40 -5.37
N LEU A 31 -5.47 9.21 -5.83
CA LEU A 31 -4.56 9.07 -6.97
C LEU A 31 -5.17 9.61 -8.27
N TYR A 32 -6.45 9.32 -8.50
CA TYR A 32 -7.19 9.85 -9.65
C TYR A 32 -7.18 11.39 -9.68
N HIS A 33 -7.45 12.04 -8.55
CA HIS A 33 -7.46 13.50 -8.46
C HIS A 33 -6.05 14.12 -8.51
N LEU A 34 -5.05 13.47 -7.94
CA LEU A 34 -3.65 13.93 -8.02
C LEU A 34 -3.15 13.92 -9.47
N GLN A 35 -3.52 12.91 -10.25
CA GLN A 35 -3.13 12.80 -11.65
C GLN A 35 -3.80 13.88 -12.53
N GLN A 36 -4.99 14.36 -12.17
CA GLN A 36 -5.72 15.39 -12.92
C GLN A 36 -5.39 16.83 -12.50
N SER A 37 -5.03 17.04 -11.24
CA SER A 37 -4.92 18.39 -10.64
C SER A 37 -3.67 19.18 -11.05
N LYS A 38 -2.77 18.61 -11.88
CA LYS A 38 -1.44 19.19 -12.17
C LYS A 38 -0.65 19.52 -10.89
N PHE A 39 -0.92 18.79 -9.81
CA PHE A 39 -0.35 19.10 -8.50
C PHE A 39 1.19 19.08 -8.48
N PHE A 40 1.79 18.17 -9.24
CA PHE A 40 3.24 17.95 -9.26
C PHE A 40 3.99 18.76 -10.32
N GLY A 41 3.32 19.53 -11.16
CA GLY A 41 3.97 20.33 -12.20
C GLY A 41 3.08 21.44 -12.74
N ASP A 42 3.64 22.62 -12.93
CA ASP A 42 2.92 23.74 -13.53
C ASP A 42 3.09 23.76 -15.07
N MET A 43 2.58 24.81 -15.73
CA MET A 43 2.71 24.95 -17.19
C MET A 43 4.17 25.14 -17.66
N SER A 44 5.10 25.49 -16.77
CA SER A 44 6.52 25.67 -17.09
C SER A 44 7.35 24.39 -16.89
N HIS A 45 6.94 23.51 -15.97
CA HIS A 45 7.61 22.24 -15.67
C HIS A 45 6.58 21.11 -15.52
N PRO A 46 6.03 20.58 -16.63
CA PRO A 46 5.06 19.51 -16.56
C PRO A 46 5.72 18.21 -16.05
N VAL A 47 5.35 17.79 -14.83
CA VAL A 47 5.72 16.49 -14.28
C VAL A 47 4.54 15.55 -14.45
N ASN A 48 4.68 14.56 -15.33
CA ASN A 48 3.68 13.52 -15.51
C ASN A 48 4.02 12.34 -14.60
N ILE A 49 3.35 12.23 -13.46
CA ILE A 49 3.51 11.11 -12.53
C ILE A 49 2.45 10.07 -12.87
N ASN A 50 2.88 8.92 -13.39
CA ASN A 50 2.02 7.76 -13.55
C ASN A 50 2.12 6.87 -12.29
N PHE A 51 1.01 6.73 -11.59
CA PHE A 51 0.92 5.92 -10.40
C PHE A 51 0.58 4.48 -10.76
N LEU A 52 1.60 3.64 -11.00
CA LEU A 52 1.41 2.20 -11.10
C LEU A 52 1.23 1.60 -9.70
N LEU A 53 0.06 1.01 -9.43
CA LEU A 53 -0.30 0.45 -8.14
C LEU A 53 -0.28 -1.08 -8.19
N SER A 54 0.60 -1.70 -7.41
CA SER A 54 0.62 -3.15 -7.19
C SER A 54 -0.08 -3.45 -5.87
N VAL A 55 -1.26 -4.06 -5.93
CA VAL A 55 -2.06 -4.40 -4.76
C VAL A 55 -1.59 -5.72 -4.16
N ALA A 56 -1.40 -5.74 -2.84
CA ALA A 56 -0.94 -6.89 -2.09
C ALA A 56 -1.88 -7.17 -0.91
N GLU A 57 -2.63 -8.27 -0.99
CA GLU A 57 -3.59 -8.66 0.05
C GLU A 57 -2.89 -9.34 1.23
N THR A 58 -3.25 -8.91 2.43
CA THR A 58 -2.66 -9.33 3.71
C THR A 58 -3.61 -10.21 4.52
N PHE A 59 -4.93 -10.13 4.26
CA PHE A 59 -5.97 -10.80 5.04
C PHE A 59 -5.91 -10.53 6.55
N GLY A 60 -5.28 -9.43 6.97
CA GLY A 60 -5.03 -9.12 8.38
C GLY A 60 -4.07 -10.03 9.11
N ASP A 61 -3.22 -10.74 8.36
CA ASP A 61 -2.29 -11.73 8.88
C ASP A 61 -0.83 -11.27 8.70
N GLU A 62 -0.08 -11.22 9.79
CA GLU A 62 1.29 -10.69 9.82
C GLU A 62 2.25 -11.50 8.94
N ASP A 63 2.18 -12.84 8.97
CA ASP A 63 3.03 -13.70 8.15
C ASP A 63 2.79 -13.47 6.66
N THR A 64 1.51 -13.38 6.27
CA THR A 64 1.14 -13.04 4.89
C THR A 64 1.60 -11.63 4.52
N SER A 65 1.45 -10.67 5.43
CA SER A 65 1.89 -9.29 5.26
C SER A 65 3.40 -9.16 5.04
N LEU A 66 4.23 -9.85 5.84
CA LEU A 66 5.68 -9.91 5.64
C LEU A 66 6.06 -10.55 4.31
N TRP A 67 5.38 -11.63 3.92
CA TRP A 67 5.58 -12.27 2.62
C TRP A 67 5.28 -11.30 1.47
N GLN A 68 4.19 -10.52 1.57
CA GLN A 68 3.84 -9.51 0.58
C GLN A 68 4.90 -8.40 0.46
N VAL A 69 5.51 -7.93 1.56
CA VAL A 69 6.61 -6.96 1.50
C VAL A 69 7.77 -7.52 0.66
N ALA A 70 8.15 -8.78 0.91
CA ALA A 70 9.23 -9.43 0.16
C ALA A 70 8.88 -9.59 -1.33
N GLN A 71 7.64 -9.93 -1.66
CA GLN A 71 7.16 -10.06 -3.04
C GLN A 71 7.13 -8.71 -3.77
N LEU A 72 6.63 -7.66 -3.12
CA LEU A 72 6.62 -6.30 -3.68
C LEU A 72 8.03 -5.79 -3.98
N TRP A 73 9.00 -6.08 -3.11
CA TRP A 73 10.41 -5.77 -3.35
C TRP A 73 10.99 -6.57 -4.52
N LYS A 74 10.86 -7.90 -4.47
CA LYS A 74 11.58 -8.81 -5.38
C LYS A 74 11.00 -8.83 -6.79
N GLU A 75 9.67 -8.81 -6.92
CA GLU A 75 8.99 -9.11 -8.19
C GLU A 75 8.41 -7.86 -8.84
N GLN A 76 7.99 -6.88 -8.04
CA GLN A 76 7.27 -5.70 -8.52
C GLN A 76 8.13 -4.44 -8.54
N ASN A 77 9.38 -4.51 -8.04
CA ASN A 77 10.36 -3.40 -8.00
C ASN A 77 9.73 -2.07 -7.57
N VAL A 78 8.96 -2.08 -6.48
CA VAL A 78 8.21 -0.91 -6.04
C VAL A 78 9.14 0.13 -5.40
N SER A 79 8.90 1.41 -5.70
CA SER A 79 9.67 2.52 -5.12
C SER A 79 9.23 2.94 -3.72
N VAL A 80 8.02 2.53 -3.30
CA VAL A 80 7.39 2.88 -2.01
C VAL A 80 6.26 1.89 -1.73
N ILE A 81 6.02 1.62 -0.45
CA ILE A 81 4.90 0.82 0.04
C ILE A 81 3.96 1.71 0.88
N ILE A 82 2.66 1.61 0.60
CA ILE A 82 1.59 2.21 1.39
C ILE A 82 0.87 1.09 2.16
N GLY A 83 0.77 1.22 3.48
CA GLY A 83 0.16 0.23 4.37
C GLY A 83 1.13 -0.47 5.32
N PRO A 84 0.75 -1.64 5.87
CA PRO A 84 -0.63 -2.15 5.90
C PRO A 84 -1.43 -1.50 7.05
N GLN A 85 -2.61 -2.05 7.32
CA GLN A 85 -3.59 -1.55 8.28
C GLN A 85 -3.42 -2.12 9.70
N GLU A 86 -3.00 -3.37 9.84
CA GLU A 86 -3.14 -4.12 11.09
C GLU A 86 -1.83 -4.37 11.83
N THR A 87 -0.81 -4.80 11.10
CA THR A 87 0.53 -5.10 11.62
C THR A 87 1.51 -4.19 10.88
N CYS A 88 2.21 -3.30 11.59
CA CYS A 88 3.02 -2.27 10.93
C CYS A 88 4.50 -2.35 11.29
N LEU A 89 4.81 -2.78 12.51
CA LEU A 89 6.16 -2.71 13.05
C LEU A 89 7.10 -3.69 12.33
N HIS A 90 6.65 -4.92 12.09
CA HIS A 90 7.47 -5.97 11.50
C HIS A 90 7.70 -5.72 10.01
N GLU A 91 6.66 -5.28 9.31
CA GLU A 91 6.68 -4.91 7.90
C GLU A 91 7.56 -3.70 7.66
N ALA A 92 7.43 -2.65 8.49
CA ALA A 92 8.27 -1.46 8.37
C ALA A 92 9.74 -1.78 8.59
N ARG A 93 10.06 -2.67 9.56
CA ARG A 93 11.43 -3.17 9.77
C ARG A 93 11.96 -3.91 8.54
N LEU A 94 11.15 -4.79 7.96
CA LEU A 94 11.54 -5.52 6.75
C LEU A 94 11.72 -4.57 5.57
N ALA A 95 10.76 -3.69 5.29
CA ALA A 95 10.84 -2.70 4.21
C ALA A 95 12.06 -1.78 4.36
N SER A 96 12.35 -1.33 5.59
CA SER A 96 13.54 -0.53 5.90
C SER A 96 14.84 -1.28 5.61
N SER A 97 14.92 -2.58 5.94
CA SER A 97 16.10 -3.41 5.63
C SER A 97 16.32 -3.58 4.12
N LEU A 98 15.26 -3.45 3.33
CA LEU A 98 15.28 -3.54 1.86
C LEU A 98 15.40 -2.16 1.19
N ASN A 99 15.61 -1.09 1.98
CA ASN A 99 15.70 0.29 1.52
C ASN A 99 14.45 0.76 0.74
N ILE A 100 13.26 0.28 1.12
CA ILE A 100 11.97 0.73 0.58
C ILE A 100 11.28 1.61 1.63
N PRO A 101 10.94 2.87 1.31
CA PRO A 101 10.14 3.69 2.19
C PRO A 101 8.72 3.12 2.33
N MET A 102 8.20 3.16 3.56
CA MET A 102 6.89 2.61 3.89
C MET A 102 6.08 3.63 4.71
N ILE A 103 4.82 3.85 4.32
CA ILE A 103 3.89 4.76 5.00
C ILE A 103 2.63 3.98 5.37
N SER A 104 2.41 3.72 6.66
CA SER A 104 1.14 3.16 7.15
C SER A 104 0.09 4.26 7.31
N TYR A 105 -1.17 3.88 7.15
CA TYR A 105 -2.33 4.78 7.22
C TYR A 105 -3.21 4.53 8.47
N VAL A 106 -2.86 3.57 9.34
CA VAL A 106 -3.60 3.28 10.60
C VAL A 106 -2.69 3.07 11.81
N SER A 107 -1.41 2.74 11.65
CA SER A 107 -0.54 2.39 12.78
C SER A 107 -0.47 3.48 13.85
N GLN A 108 -0.78 3.13 15.10
CA GLN A 108 -0.52 3.95 16.28
C GLN A 108 0.85 3.58 16.85
N ALA A 109 1.65 4.60 17.21
CA ALA A 109 2.98 4.45 17.79
C ALA A 109 2.92 4.15 19.30
#